data_AF-A0A445LUZ8-F1
#
_entry.id   AF-A0A445LUZ8-F1
#
_cell.length_a   1.000
_cell.length_b   1.000
_cell.length_c   1.000
_cell.angle_alpha   90.00
_cell.angle_beta   90.00
_cell.angle_gamma   90.00
#
_symmetry.space_group_name_H-M   'P 1'
#
loop_
_entity.id
_entity.type
_entity.pdbx_description
1 polymer ?
#
loop_
_entity_poly.entity_id
_entity_poly.type
_entity_poly.pdbx_seq_one_letter_code
_entity_poly.pdbx_strand_id
1 'polypeptide(L)'
;MNMQKCIEKRGKVATSCALAAKKLQHPVRMYQNRKTDMIMAGGRYPMKKTYSVGIRNDGKITALDLQILFNAGIYVDISAIMPHNIVCALKKYDWGALSFDIKV
;
A
#
# COMPACT_ATOMS: atom_id res chain seq x y z
N MET A 1 4.28 -27.11 -16.25
CA MET A 1 4.14 -25.72 -16.70
C MET A 1 3.65 -24.89 -15.52
N ASN A 2 4.57 -24.46 -14.64
CA ASN A 2 4.22 -23.88 -13.33
C ASN A 2 4.02 -22.37 -13.44
N MET A 3 2.79 -21.96 -13.70
CA MET A 3 2.35 -20.56 -13.70
C MET A 3 2.00 -20.11 -12.28
N GLN A 4 2.94 -20.20 -11.35
CA GLN A 4 2.76 -19.74 -9.97
C GLN A 4 4.00 -18.97 -9.53
N LYS A 5 3.95 -17.64 -9.71
CA LYS A 5 4.47 -16.65 -8.75
C LYS A 5 4.17 -15.22 -9.22
N CYS A 6 3.81 -14.41 -8.23
CA CYS A 6 3.58 -12.95 -8.20
C CYS A 6 2.14 -12.51 -8.54
N ILE A 7 1.26 -12.52 -7.53
CA ILE A 7 -0.19 -12.39 -7.70
C ILE A 7 -0.73 -10.96 -7.54
N GLU A 8 -0.07 -10.04 -6.83
CA GLU A 8 -0.79 -8.82 -6.41
C GLU A 8 -0.97 -7.75 -7.52
N LYS A 9 0.08 -7.37 -8.26
CA LYS A 9 -0.03 -6.33 -9.31
C LYS A 9 -0.10 -6.87 -10.73
N ARG A 10 0.08 -8.18 -10.91
CA ARG A 10 0.11 -8.83 -12.24
C ARG A 10 -1.28 -9.19 -12.78
N GLY A 11 -2.34 -9.03 -11.97
CA GLY A 11 -3.71 -9.37 -12.37
C GLY A 11 -4.12 -8.74 -13.70
N LYS A 12 -3.76 -7.48 -13.94
CA LYS A 12 -4.10 -6.76 -15.19
C LYS A 12 -3.46 -7.36 -16.44
N VAL A 13 -2.22 -7.82 -16.35
CA VAL A 13 -1.50 -8.46 -17.47
C VAL A 13 -1.95 -9.91 -17.65
N ALA A 14 -2.29 -10.60 -16.55
CA ALA A 14 -2.83 -11.95 -16.61
C ALA A 14 -4.21 -11.99 -17.27
N THR A 15 -5.10 -11.06 -16.93
CA THR A 15 -6.46 -11.00 -17.51
C THR A 15 -6.43 -10.62 -19.00
N SER A 16 -5.58 -9.68 -19.41
CA SER A 16 -5.40 -9.34 -20.82
C SER A 16 -4.84 -10.53 -21.63
N CYS A 17 -3.87 -11.27 -21.07
CA CYS A 17 -3.31 -12.46 -21.70
C CYS A 17 -4.36 -13.57 -21.84
N ALA A 18 -5.14 -13.83 -20.79
CA ALA A 18 -6.23 -14.81 -20.81
C ALA A 18 -7.31 -14.45 -21.85
N LEU A 19 -7.68 -13.16 -21.93
CA LEU A 19 -8.63 -12.68 -22.93
C LEU A 19 -8.10 -12.87 -24.36
N ALA A 20 -6.83 -12.55 -24.61
CA ALA A 20 -6.19 -12.74 -25.91
C ALA A 20 -6.13 -14.22 -26.31
N ALA A 21 -5.74 -15.10 -25.39
CA ALA A 21 -5.70 -16.54 -25.62
C ALA A 21 -7.09 -17.10 -25.94
N LYS A 22 -8.13 -16.65 -25.20
CA LYS A 22 -9.52 -17.03 -25.47
C LYS A 22 -10.00 -16.55 -26.85
N LYS A 23 -9.65 -15.34 -27.25
CA LYS A 23 -10.08 -14.78 -28.54
C LYS A 23 -9.36 -15.41 -29.73
N LEU A 24 -8.07 -15.66 -29.60
CA LEU A 24 -7.24 -16.22 -30.67
C LEU A 24 -7.31 -17.75 -30.71
N GLN A 25 -7.76 -18.42 -29.65
CA GLN A 25 -7.73 -19.89 -29.51
C GLN A 25 -6.32 -20.48 -29.64
N HIS A 26 -5.31 -19.71 -29.25
CA HIS A 26 -3.90 -20.09 -29.31
C HIS A 26 -3.20 -19.69 -28.02
N PRO A 27 -2.11 -20.38 -27.63
CA PRO A 27 -1.32 -19.98 -26.47
C PRO A 27 -0.69 -18.61 -26.69
N VAL A 28 -0.92 -17.69 -25.75
CA VAL A 28 -0.40 -16.31 -25.77
C VAL A 28 0.56 -16.10 -24.61
N ARG A 29 1.66 -15.37 -24.86
CA ARG A 29 2.62 -14.95 -23.84
C ARG A 29 2.83 -13.44 -23.93
N MET A 30 2.66 -12.74 -22.82
CA MET A 30 2.87 -11.30 -22.72
C MET A 30 4.08 -10.99 -21.83
N TYR A 31 4.93 -10.08 -22.31
CA TYR A 31 6.05 -9.55 -21.55
C TYR A 31 5.95 -8.03 -21.49
N GLN A 32 6.00 -7.50 -20.28
CA GLN A 32 5.99 -6.07 -20.06
C GLN A 32 7.43 -5.54 -20.05
N ASN A 33 7.68 -4.48 -20.81
CA ASN A 33 8.93 -3.73 -20.67
C ASN A 33 8.97 -3.08 -19.29
N ARG A 34 10.14 -3.01 -18.66
CA ARG A 34 10.36 -2.42 -17.34
C ARG A 34 9.82 -0.99 -17.22
N LYS A 35 9.95 -0.16 -18.26
CA LYS A 35 9.40 1.21 -18.24
C LYS A 35 7.88 1.19 -18.09
N THR A 36 7.21 0.34 -18.87
CA THR A 36 5.75 0.17 -18.85
C THR A 36 5.27 -0.46 -17.55
N ASP A 37 6.01 -1.45 -17.04
CA ASP A 37 5.72 -2.12 -15.76
C ASP A 37 5.77 -1.13 -14.59
N MET A 38 6.81 -0.29 -14.52
CA MET A 38 6.94 0.72 -13.47
C MET A 38 5.81 1.75 -13.48
N ILE A 39 5.30 2.11 -14.66
CA ILE A 39 4.16 3.02 -14.80
C ILE A 39 2.85 2.31 -14.41
N MET A 40 2.64 1.08 -14.87
CA MET A 40 1.37 0.36 -14.71
C MET A 40 1.18 -0.24 -13.31
N ALA A 41 2.23 -0.82 -12.74
CA ALA A 41 2.20 -1.36 -11.39
C ALA A 41 2.21 -0.22 -10.36
N GLY A 42 2.92 0.88 -10.63
CA GLY A 42 3.13 1.95 -9.68
C GLY A 42 3.99 1.53 -8.48
N GLY A 43 4.28 2.50 -7.62
CA GLY A 43 5.20 2.34 -6.48
C GLY A 43 4.50 2.13 -5.13
N ARG A 44 5.22 2.51 -4.06
CA ARG A 44 4.70 2.63 -2.70
C ARG A 44 3.89 3.92 -2.58
N TYR A 45 2.83 3.89 -1.77
CA TYR A 45 1.98 5.07 -1.52
C TYR A 45 2.79 6.21 -0.92
N PRO A 46 2.83 7.38 -1.58
CA PRO A 46 3.33 8.61 -0.95
C PRO A 46 2.48 8.94 0.28
N MET A 47 3.13 9.29 1.38
CA MET A 47 2.48 9.64 2.65
C MET A 47 3.02 10.96 3.18
N LYS A 48 2.13 11.81 3.67
CA LYS A 48 2.50 12.97 4.49
C LYS A 48 2.13 12.68 5.94
N LYS A 49 3.09 12.84 6.84
CA LYS A 49 2.93 12.57 8.27
C LYS A 49 3.24 13.83 9.05
N THR A 50 2.27 14.31 9.82
CA THR A 50 2.44 15.41 10.77
C THR A 50 2.26 14.82 12.16
N TYR A 51 3.19 15.12 13.07
CA TYR A 51 3.17 14.54 14.40
C TYR A 51 3.53 15.58 15.46
N SER A 52 2.87 15.48 16.61
CA SER A 52 3.15 16.27 17.80
C SER A 52 3.39 15.31 18.96
N VAL A 53 4.49 15.50 19.69
CA VAL A 53 4.89 14.60 20.78
C VAL A 53 4.97 15.38 22.08
N GLY A 54 4.31 14.88 23.12
CA GLY A 54 4.49 15.32 24.50
C GLY A 54 5.56 14.48 25.17
N ILE A 55 6.61 15.12 25.65
CA ILE A 55 7.73 14.49 26.36
C ILE A 55 7.81 15.11 27.75
N ARG A 56 8.01 14.27 28.77
CA ARG A 56 8.20 14.71 30.14
C ARG A 56 9.70 14.85 30.45
N ASN A 57 10.06 15.60 31.49
CA ASN A 57 11.46 15.92 31.82
C ASN A 57 12.35 14.68 32.11
N ASP A 58 11.74 13.53 32.43
CA ASP A 58 12.38 12.23 32.57
C ASP A 58 12.63 11.49 31.25
N GLY A 59 12.31 12.12 30.11
CA GLY A 59 12.51 11.58 28.77
C GLY A 59 11.42 10.60 28.31
N LYS A 60 10.42 10.30 29.14
CA LYS A 60 9.28 9.44 28.75
C LYS A 60 8.31 10.22 27.86
N ILE A 61 7.89 9.59 26.76
CA ILE A 61 6.82 10.10 25.89
C ILE A 61 5.48 9.85 26.58
N THR A 62 4.67 10.90 26.73
CA THR A 62 3.39 10.87 27.45
C THR A 62 2.18 11.20 26.56
N ALA A 63 2.41 11.78 25.38
CA ALA A 63 1.35 12.03 24.42
C ALA A 63 1.87 11.97 22.99
N LEU A 64 1.05 11.45 22.07
CA LEU A 64 1.31 11.43 20.64
C LEU A 64 0.05 11.77 19.86
N ASP A 65 0.08 12.86 19.09
CA ASP A 65 -0.93 13.20 18.10
C ASP A 65 -0.36 13.00 16.70
N LEU A 66 -1.02 12.17 15.89
CA LEU A 66 -0.55 11.75 14.58
C LEU A 66 -1.61 12.00 13.52
N GLN A 67 -1.24 12.80 12.53
CA GLN A 67 -2.03 13.04 11.33
C GLN A 67 -1.30 12.45 10.12
N ILE A 68 -1.94 11.49 9.44
CA ILE A 68 -1.35 10.80 8.29
C ILE A 68 -2.29 10.93 7.09
N LEU A 69 -1.75 11.47 6.00
CA LEU A 69 -2.42 11.56 4.71
C LEU A 69 -1.77 10.57 3.75
N PHE A 70 -2.55 9.61 3.24
CA PHE A 70 -2.14 8.72 2.17
C PHE A 70 -2.56 9.31 0.82
N ASN A 71 -1.73 9.09 -0.20
CA ASN A 71 -2.15 9.27 -1.58
C ASN A 71 -2.46 7.91 -2.19
N ALA A 72 -3.75 7.54 -2.22
CA ALA A 72 -4.21 6.27 -2.81
C ALA A 72 -4.15 6.24 -4.35
N GLY A 73 -3.98 7.39 -5.00
CA GLY A 73 -4.05 7.50 -6.46
C GLY A 73 -5.49 7.33 -6.98
N ILE A 74 -5.65 6.68 -8.14
CA ILE A 74 -6.95 6.56 -8.83
C ILE A 74 -7.85 5.47 -8.23
N TYR A 75 -7.25 4.43 -7.62
CA TYR A 75 -7.98 3.30 -7.06
C TYR A 75 -7.50 3.04 -5.64
N VAL A 76 -8.43 2.71 -4.74
CA VAL A 76 -8.12 2.48 -3.32
C VAL A 76 -7.20 1.26 -3.14
N ASP A 77 -7.43 0.14 -3.83
CA ASP A 77 -6.61 -1.09 -3.71
C ASP A 77 -6.35 -1.45 -2.22
N ILE A 78 -5.15 -1.92 -1.87
CA ILE A 78 -4.72 -2.20 -0.49
C ILE A 78 -4.59 -0.96 0.42
N SER A 79 -4.74 0.27 -0.10
CA SER A 79 -4.62 1.49 0.74
C SER A 79 -5.69 1.59 1.82
N ALA A 80 -6.85 0.93 1.65
CA ALA A 80 -7.90 0.87 2.67
C ALA A 80 -7.46 0.18 3.98
N ILE A 81 -6.52 -0.76 3.90
CA ILE A 81 -6.07 -1.57 5.05
C ILE A 81 -4.83 -0.94 5.71
N MET A 82 -4.16 -0.01 5.03
CA MET A 82 -2.95 0.64 5.52
C MET A 82 -3.13 1.39 6.85
N PRO A 83 -4.21 2.15 7.09
CA PRO A 83 -4.46 2.81 8.38
C PRO A 83 -4.49 1.82 9.54
N HIS A 84 -5.20 0.70 9.37
CA HIS A 84 -5.31 -0.34 10.38
C HIS A 84 -3.93 -0.91 10.76
N ASN A 85 -3.11 -1.26 9.76
CA ASN A 85 -1.78 -1.82 9.99
C ASN A 85 -0.85 -0.86 10.76
N ILE A 86 -0.98 0.44 10.52
CA ILE A 86 -0.17 1.46 11.20
C ILE A 86 -0.63 1.62 12.65
N VAL A 87 -1.93 1.69 12.88
CA VAL A 87 -2.49 1.77 14.24
C VAL A 87 -2.09 0.54 15.06
N CYS A 88 -2.17 -0.67 14.48
CA CYS A 88 -1.71 -1.90 15.13
C CYS A 88 -0.22 -1.87 15.47
N ALA A 89 0.62 -1.33 14.60
CA ALA A 89 2.06 -1.21 14.86
C ALA A 89 2.36 -0.23 16.01
N LEU A 90 1.64 0.90 16.06
CA LEU A 90 1.87 1.95 17.06
C LEU A 90 1.30 1.58 18.43
N LYS A 91 0.17 0.87 18.50
CA LYS A 91 -0.42 0.40 19.76
C LYS A 91 0.45 -0.57 20.57
N LYS A 92 1.61 -1.00 20.04
CA LYS A 92 2.58 -1.85 20.76
C LYS A 92 3.32 -1.11 21.88
N TYR A 93 3.33 0.22 21.86
CA TYR A 93 4.02 1.04 22.86
C TYR A 93 3.00 1.71 23.79
N ASP A 94 3.41 1.93 25.04
CA ASP A 94 2.65 2.73 26.01
C ASP A 94 2.91 4.22 25.77
N TRP A 95 1.95 4.89 25.12
CA TRP A 95 2.01 6.31 24.77
C TRP A 95 1.36 7.22 25.82
N GLY A 96 0.66 6.68 26.82
CA GLY A 96 -0.20 7.47 27.71
C GLY A 96 -1.45 8.00 26.99
N ALA A 97 -1.34 9.14 26.33
CA ALA A 97 -2.40 9.75 25.52
C ALA A 97 -2.11 9.62 24.01
N LEU A 98 -3.02 9.00 23.25
CA LEU A 98 -2.78 8.66 21.85
C LEU A 98 -3.97 9.09 20.97
N SER A 99 -3.68 9.92 19.96
CA SER A 99 -4.63 10.43 18.98
C SER A 99 -4.17 10.10 17.56
N PHE A 100 -5.10 9.68 16.70
CA PHE A 100 -4.86 9.36 15.30
C PHE A 100 -5.93 9.99 14.41
N ASP A 101 -5.50 10.76 13.41
CA ASP A 101 -6.31 11.16 12.26
C ASP A 101 -5.63 10.63 10.99
N ILE A 102 -6.22 9.61 10.36
CA ILE A 102 -5.68 8.99 9.16
C ILE A 102 -6.67 9.13 8.03
N LYS A 103 -6.24 9.75 6.93
CA LYS A 103 -7.05 9.95 5.72
C LYS A 103 -6.36 9.30 4.52
N VAL A 104 -7.17 8.63 3.70
CA VAL A 104 -6.75 7.88 2.49
C VAL A 104 -7.25 8.56 1.23
#